data_AF-A0A369JPU2-F1
#
_entry.id   AF-A0A369JPU2-F1
#
_cell.length_a   1.000
_cell.length_b   1.000
_cell.length_c   1.000
_cell.angle_alpha   90.00
_cell.angle_beta   90.00
_cell.angle_gamma   90.00
#
_symmetry.space_group_name_H-M   'P 1'
#
loop_
_entity.id
_entity.type
_entity.pdbx_description
1 polymer ?
#
loop_
_entity_poly.entity_id
_entity_poly.type
_entity_poly.pdbx_seq_one_letter_code
_entity_poly.pdbx_strand_id
1 'polypeptide(L)'
;MPVVDPGIELGASYHYAYTRDFKTQVTPNETQQSTLIVAGCYIIIIGILWHVPYLKAIIYPFKLLTVGFHEMSHAIFGVLTCAHIHSIELDPDEGGSTRMSGGIQWITLPAGYLGSSFIGAALITCGFNTNASKVASIVMAVFFLFTLWWARRNILTWVLIFGMSGLIVMFWFVAGGIALRYFVLFVGVMSCMYVLWDVIDDTIARKANASDAAAFARICGCFPSRVWGVLWLIVAFIFFAAGVIVGLVAFKLFSHPNLHTHSPHSPPQQSTAQQKADADHFLPVPGSHSGTPTVGGPGTLVLTALWFAFGLVGMGVGV
;
A
#
# COMPACT_ATOMS: atom_id res chain seq x y z
N MET A 1 -37.07 40.05 -40.50
CA MET A 1 -35.78 39.45 -40.92
C MET A 1 -34.73 39.94 -39.95
N PRO A 2 -34.17 39.09 -39.07
CA PRO A 2 -33.19 39.55 -38.11
C PRO A 2 -31.85 39.81 -38.79
N VAL A 3 -31.25 40.91 -38.39
CA VAL A 3 -29.94 41.42 -38.79
C VAL A 3 -28.86 40.46 -38.29
N VAL A 4 -27.96 40.06 -39.20
CA VAL A 4 -26.77 39.27 -38.92
C VAL A 4 -25.76 40.16 -38.22
N ASP A 5 -25.36 39.79 -36.99
CA ASP A 5 -24.26 40.43 -36.27
C ASP A 5 -22.94 39.70 -36.62
N PRO A 6 -21.94 40.38 -37.21
CA PRO A 6 -20.70 39.76 -37.64
C PRO A 6 -19.69 39.76 -36.49
N GLY A 7 -19.62 38.66 -35.75
CA GLY A 7 -18.70 38.56 -34.61
C GLY A 7 -18.49 37.15 -34.10
N ILE A 8 -18.40 36.16 -34.98
CA ILE A 8 -17.90 34.83 -34.60
C ILE A 8 -16.37 34.89 -34.65
N GLU A 9 -15.74 35.33 -33.57
CA GLU A 9 -14.34 35.00 -33.30
C GLU A 9 -14.25 33.50 -32.96
N LEU A 10 -14.12 32.72 -34.02
CA LEU A 10 -13.99 31.26 -34.04
C LEU A 10 -12.56 30.82 -33.66
N GLY A 11 -11.96 31.43 -32.63
CA GLY A 11 -10.49 31.43 -32.48
C GLY A 11 -9.87 31.41 -31.09
N ALA A 12 -10.61 31.23 -29.98
CA ALA A 12 -9.99 31.31 -28.64
C ALA A 12 -10.47 30.28 -27.59
N SER A 13 -11.14 29.20 -27.99
CA SER A 13 -11.85 28.32 -27.02
C SER A 13 -11.26 26.92 -26.80
N TYR A 14 -10.03 26.62 -27.23
CA TYR A 14 -9.50 25.24 -27.15
C TYR A 14 -8.09 25.05 -26.56
N HIS A 15 -7.49 26.07 -25.94
CA HIS A 15 -6.17 25.93 -25.30
C HIS A 15 -6.05 26.54 -23.90
N TYR A 16 -7.10 26.46 -23.07
CA TYR A 16 -6.90 26.47 -21.62
C TYR A 16 -6.44 25.07 -21.15
N ALA A 17 -5.26 24.67 -21.61
CA ALA A 17 -4.48 23.68 -20.90
C ALA A 17 -4.09 24.33 -19.57
N TYR A 18 -4.94 24.15 -18.56
CA TYR A 18 -4.73 24.64 -17.20
C TYR A 18 -3.42 24.02 -16.71
N THR A 19 -2.31 24.75 -16.84
CA THR A 19 -1.09 24.47 -16.11
C THR A 19 -1.43 24.64 -14.64
N ARG A 20 -1.99 23.59 -14.04
CA ARG A 20 -2.20 23.51 -12.60
C ARG A 20 -0.83 23.67 -11.97
N ASP A 21 -0.55 24.86 -11.45
CA ASP A 21 0.68 25.20 -10.74
C ASP A 21 1.00 24.07 -9.76
N PHE A 22 2.23 23.55 -9.78
CA PHE A 22 2.64 22.42 -8.95
C PHE A 22 2.31 22.67 -7.47
N LYS A 23 2.42 23.92 -7.02
CA LYS A 23 2.02 24.34 -5.68
C LYS A 23 0.54 24.04 -5.39
N THR A 24 -0.35 24.33 -6.33
CA THR A 24 -1.78 24.00 -6.22
C THR A 24 -2.08 22.51 -6.33
N GLN A 25 -1.16 21.68 -6.83
CA GLN A 25 -1.30 20.21 -6.84
C GLN A 25 -0.81 19.55 -5.55
N VAL A 26 0.17 20.13 -4.87
CA VAL A 26 0.75 19.55 -3.64
C VAL A 26 0.08 20.07 -2.36
N THR A 27 -0.64 21.20 -2.39
CA THR A 27 -1.37 21.72 -1.21
C THR A 27 -2.48 20.75 -0.72
N PRO A 28 -2.40 20.20 0.50
CA PRO A 28 -3.38 19.23 0.96
C PRO A 28 -4.77 19.87 1.18
N ASN A 29 -5.84 19.14 0.84
CA ASN A 29 -7.19 19.46 1.32
C ASN A 29 -7.39 19.00 2.78
N GLU A 30 -8.52 19.31 3.43
CA GLU A 30 -8.76 18.98 4.84
C GLU A 30 -8.63 17.48 5.16
N THR A 31 -9.11 16.61 4.26
CA THR A 31 -9.00 15.15 4.42
C THR A 31 -7.56 14.67 4.27
N GLN A 32 -6.83 15.20 3.29
CA GLN A 32 -5.41 14.91 3.07
C GLN A 32 -4.55 15.46 4.20
N GLN A 33 -4.88 16.64 4.74
CA GLN A 33 -4.22 17.24 5.89
C GLN A 33 -4.37 16.32 7.11
N SER A 34 -5.56 15.78 7.34
CA SER A 34 -5.79 14.78 8.39
C SER A 34 -4.94 13.53 8.18
N THR A 35 -4.87 13.00 6.96
CA THR A 35 -4.00 11.85 6.61
C THR A 35 -2.52 12.14 6.88
N LEU A 36 -2.03 13.33 6.52
CA LEU A 36 -0.65 13.75 6.75
C LEU A 36 -0.33 13.89 8.24
N ILE A 37 -1.24 14.50 9.02
CA ILE A 37 -1.09 14.61 10.48
C ILE A 37 -1.03 13.21 11.09
N VAL A 38 -1.93 12.31 10.69
CA VAL A 38 -1.96 10.93 11.18
C VAL A 38 -0.67 10.19 10.81
N ALA A 39 -0.16 10.33 9.58
CA ALA A 39 1.11 9.74 9.17
C ALA A 39 2.30 10.26 10.00
N GLY A 40 2.35 11.56 10.29
CA GLY A 40 3.34 12.16 11.18
C GLY A 40 3.24 11.63 12.62
N CYS A 41 2.02 11.53 13.15
CA CYS A 41 1.77 10.91 14.46
C CYS A 41 2.22 9.45 14.48
N TYR A 42 2.00 8.68 13.42
CA TYR A 42 2.47 7.30 13.33
C TYR A 42 3.99 7.21 13.47
N ILE A 43 4.77 8.04 12.79
CA ILE A 43 6.24 8.01 12.91
C ILE A 43 6.66 8.19 14.37
N ILE A 44 6.07 9.16 15.07
CA ILE A 44 6.39 9.46 16.48
C ILE A 44 5.97 8.30 17.38
N ILE A 45 4.74 7.81 17.24
CA ILE A 45 4.18 6.72 18.04
C ILE A 45 5.00 5.44 17.83
N ILE A 46 5.29 5.09 16.58
CA ILE A 46 6.12 3.92 16.24
C ILE A 46 7.48 4.03 16.91
N GLY A 47 8.12 5.20 16.86
CA GLY A 47 9.42 5.41 17.50
C GLY A 47 9.39 5.24 19.02
N ILE A 48 8.33 5.72 19.68
CA ILE A 48 8.12 5.52 21.12
C ILE A 48 7.88 4.04 21.42
N LEU A 49 6.97 3.39 20.70
CA LEU A 49 6.60 1.98 20.92
C LEU A 49 7.77 1.03 20.67
N TRP A 50 8.73 1.40 19.82
CA TRP A 50 9.92 0.59 19.54
C TRP A 50 10.90 0.56 20.71
N HIS A 51 11.03 1.68 21.45
CA HIS A 51 12.04 1.85 22.51
C HIS A 51 11.50 1.58 23.91
N VAL A 52 10.19 1.74 24.15
CA VAL A 52 9.62 1.56 25.48
C VAL A 52 9.39 0.05 25.75
N PRO A 53 10.00 -0.52 26.82
CA PRO A 53 9.78 -1.91 27.20
C PRO A 53 8.30 -2.15 27.52
N TYR A 54 7.83 -3.39 27.31
CA TYR A 54 6.41 -3.81 27.36
C TYR A 54 5.53 -3.27 26.23
N LEU A 55 5.64 -1.99 25.85
CA LEU A 55 4.91 -1.43 24.69
C LEU A 55 5.38 -2.04 23.36
N LYS A 56 6.65 -2.46 23.29
CA LYS A 56 7.20 -3.21 22.16
C LYS A 56 6.37 -4.46 21.81
N ALA A 57 5.74 -5.12 22.79
CA ALA A 57 4.93 -6.32 22.53
C ALA A 57 3.68 -6.03 21.69
N ILE A 58 3.14 -4.80 21.76
CA ILE A 58 1.96 -4.40 21.00
C ILE A 58 2.31 -4.18 19.52
N ILE A 59 3.45 -3.54 19.25
CA ILE A 59 3.89 -3.27 17.88
C ILE A 59 4.57 -4.48 17.22
N TYR A 60 5.01 -5.44 18.02
CA TYR A 60 5.74 -6.63 17.60
C TYR A 60 5.12 -7.40 16.41
N PRO A 61 3.83 -7.76 16.40
CA PRO A 61 3.26 -8.47 15.24
C PRO A 61 3.29 -7.62 13.96
N PHE A 62 3.20 -6.29 14.06
CA PHE A 62 3.34 -5.38 12.92
C PHE A 62 4.80 -5.21 12.49
N LYS A 63 5.75 -5.26 13.44
CA LYS A 63 7.19 -5.31 13.12
C LYS A 63 7.52 -6.57 12.32
N LEU A 64 7.05 -7.74 12.76
CA LEU A 64 7.27 -8.99 12.03
C LEU A 64 6.62 -8.97 10.64
N LEU A 65 5.46 -8.31 10.50
CA LEU A 65 4.85 -8.09 9.20
C LEU A 65 5.76 -7.27 8.26
N THR A 66 6.38 -6.19 8.74
CA THR A 66 7.31 -5.39 7.93
C THR A 66 8.60 -6.14 7.59
N VAL A 67 9.12 -6.93 8.54
CA VAL A 67 10.22 -7.86 8.28
C VAL A 67 9.83 -8.84 7.18
N GLY A 68 8.59 -9.33 7.18
CA GLY A 68 8.06 -10.17 6.11
C GLY A 68 8.12 -9.51 4.72
N PHE A 69 7.77 -8.22 4.60
CA PHE A 69 7.93 -7.49 3.34
C PHE A 69 9.39 -7.38 2.89
N HIS A 70 10.30 -7.20 3.84
CA HIS A 70 11.75 -7.14 3.62
C HIS A 70 12.28 -8.49 3.10
N GLU A 71 12.03 -9.59 3.81
CA GLU A 71 12.49 -10.93 3.43
C GLU A 71 11.91 -11.39 2.09
N MET A 72 10.62 -11.14 1.88
CA MET A 72 9.98 -11.49 0.62
C MET A 72 10.56 -10.66 -0.55
N SER A 73 11.06 -9.45 -0.31
CA SER A 73 11.74 -8.68 -1.35
C SER A 73 13.08 -9.31 -1.74
N HIS A 74 13.84 -9.86 -0.79
CA HIS A 74 15.01 -10.70 -1.10
C HIS A 74 14.63 -11.90 -1.96
N ALA A 75 13.57 -12.63 -1.58
CA ALA A 75 13.13 -13.81 -2.30
C ALA A 75 12.65 -13.50 -3.72
N ILE A 76 11.87 -12.43 -3.93
CA ILE A 76 11.41 -12.00 -5.27
C ILE A 76 12.61 -11.67 -6.17
N PHE A 77 13.51 -10.79 -5.73
CA PHE A 77 14.69 -10.43 -6.53
C PHE A 77 15.68 -11.58 -6.66
N GLY A 78 15.72 -12.49 -5.68
CA GLY A 78 16.43 -13.76 -5.78
C GLY A 78 15.93 -14.55 -6.98
N VAL A 79 14.62 -14.85 -7.03
CA VAL A 79 14.02 -15.58 -8.16
C VAL A 79 14.25 -14.86 -9.49
N LEU A 80 14.10 -13.53 -9.54
CA LEU A 80 14.34 -12.74 -10.75
C LEU A 80 15.80 -12.77 -11.22
N THR A 81 16.75 -13.02 -10.31
CA THR A 81 18.18 -13.19 -10.62
C THR A 81 18.58 -14.67 -10.70
N CYS A 82 17.61 -15.57 -10.86
CA CYS A 82 17.77 -17.02 -10.96
C CYS A 82 18.33 -17.70 -9.69
N ALA A 83 18.08 -17.13 -8.51
CA ALA A 83 18.33 -17.80 -7.24
C ALA A 83 17.24 -18.83 -6.92
N HIS A 84 17.63 -19.91 -6.27
CA HIS A 84 16.72 -20.88 -5.67
C HIS A 84 16.45 -20.52 -4.22
N ILE A 85 15.19 -20.28 -3.85
CA ILE A 85 14.77 -19.91 -2.50
C ILE A 85 14.46 -21.18 -1.70
N HIS A 86 15.20 -21.43 -0.62
CA HIS A 86 15.07 -22.63 0.22
C HIS A 86 14.03 -22.46 1.33
N SER A 87 14.04 -21.32 2.01
CA SER A 87 13.05 -20.96 3.03
C SER A 87 13.15 -19.48 3.41
N ILE A 88 12.02 -18.96 3.91
CA ILE A 88 11.96 -17.69 4.63
C ILE A 88 11.57 -17.99 6.08
N GLU A 89 12.33 -17.46 7.02
CA GLU A 89 12.10 -17.63 8.46
C GLU A 89 11.90 -16.26 9.11
N LEU A 90 10.86 -16.12 9.92
CA LEU A 90 10.63 -14.97 10.79
C LEU A 90 10.96 -15.41 12.22
N ASP A 91 12.11 -14.98 12.71
CA ASP A 91 12.63 -15.26 14.04
C ASP A 91 12.21 -14.18 15.05
N PRO A 92 11.66 -14.56 16.21
CA PRO A 92 11.27 -13.61 17.24
C PRO A 92 12.37 -12.69 17.79
N ASP A 93 13.59 -13.22 17.88
CA ASP A 93 14.70 -12.62 18.60
C ASP A 93 15.72 -12.00 17.63
N GLU A 94 15.85 -12.58 16.44
CA GLU A 94 16.84 -12.19 15.43
C GLU A 94 16.26 -11.44 14.22
N GLY A 95 14.94 -11.45 14.00
CA GLY A 95 14.30 -10.75 12.87
C GLY A 95 13.86 -11.68 11.74
N GLY A 96 14.33 -11.44 10.52
CA GLY A 96 13.99 -12.24 9.34
C GLY A 96 15.22 -12.93 8.76
N SER A 97 15.04 -14.05 8.07
CA SER A 97 16.12 -14.69 7.31
C SER A 97 15.60 -15.39 6.06
N THR A 98 16.11 -14.96 4.91
CA THR A 98 15.87 -15.61 3.62
C THR A 98 17.05 -16.48 3.23
N ARG A 99 16.86 -17.81 3.25
CA ARG A 99 17.87 -18.77 2.79
C ARG A 99 17.70 -19.00 1.29
N MET A 100 18.70 -18.63 0.51
CA MET A 100 18.72 -18.80 -0.94
C MET A 100 20.09 -19.28 -1.44
N SER A 101 20.14 -19.86 -2.63
CA SER A 101 21.38 -20.24 -3.33
C SER A 101 21.35 -19.77 -4.77
N GLY A 102 22.48 -19.26 -5.26
CA GLY A 102 22.53 -18.55 -6.55
C GLY A 102 22.03 -17.12 -6.43
N GLY A 103 21.69 -16.50 -7.57
CA GLY A 103 21.30 -15.10 -7.64
C GLY A 103 22.48 -14.13 -7.71
N ILE A 104 22.17 -12.87 -8.00
CA ILE A 104 23.15 -11.78 -8.03
C ILE A 104 23.05 -11.02 -6.71
N GLN A 105 23.98 -11.29 -5.78
CA GLN A 105 23.98 -10.69 -4.44
C GLN A 105 23.99 -9.15 -4.43
N TRP A 106 24.57 -8.54 -5.46
CA TRP A 106 24.54 -7.09 -5.67
C TRP A 106 23.13 -6.51 -5.86
N ILE A 107 22.16 -7.35 -6.26
CA ILE A 107 20.76 -6.97 -6.42
C ILE A 107 19.94 -7.51 -5.26
N THR A 108 20.17 -8.75 -4.84
CA THR A 108 19.32 -9.40 -3.83
C THR A 108 19.51 -8.81 -2.43
N LEU A 109 20.72 -8.44 -2.01
CA LEU A 109 20.96 -7.83 -0.70
C LEU A 109 20.30 -6.45 -0.53
N PRO A 110 20.45 -5.49 -1.46
CA PRO A 110 19.72 -4.23 -1.34
C PRO A 110 18.20 -4.41 -1.51
N ALA A 111 17.74 -5.47 -2.17
CA ALA A 111 16.32 -5.67 -2.44
C ALA A 111 15.46 -5.74 -1.17
N GLY A 112 15.98 -6.20 -0.04
CA GLY A 112 15.24 -6.20 1.23
C GLY A 112 14.77 -4.80 1.62
N TYR A 113 15.72 -3.89 1.82
CA TYR A 113 15.42 -2.51 2.22
C TYR A 113 14.74 -1.70 1.12
N LEU A 114 15.17 -1.83 -0.13
CA LEU A 114 14.59 -1.07 -1.24
C LEU A 114 13.17 -1.56 -1.56
N GLY A 115 12.95 -2.87 -1.57
CA GLY A 115 11.65 -3.47 -1.84
C GLY A 115 10.63 -3.19 -0.74
N SER A 116 11.01 -3.36 0.54
CA SER A 116 10.13 -3.01 1.66
C SER A 116 9.80 -1.52 1.72
N SER A 117 10.76 -0.65 1.38
CA SER A 117 10.52 0.80 1.27
C SER A 117 9.57 1.15 0.13
N PHE A 118 9.72 0.50 -1.03
CA PHE A 118 8.82 0.68 -2.17
C PHE A 118 7.40 0.21 -1.88
N ILE A 119 7.25 -0.99 -1.30
CA ILE A 119 5.95 -1.52 -0.85
C ILE A 119 5.32 -0.55 0.16
N GLY A 120 6.11 -0.07 1.12
CA GLY A 120 5.66 0.93 2.08
C GLY A 120 5.12 2.20 1.42
N ALA A 121 5.85 2.73 0.42
CA ALA A 121 5.46 3.93 -0.31
C ALA A 121 4.16 3.74 -1.11
N ALA A 122 3.99 2.56 -1.72
CA ALA A 122 2.76 2.19 -2.40
C ALA A 122 1.57 2.12 -1.43
N LEU A 123 1.74 1.50 -0.26
CA LEU A 123 0.71 1.44 0.77
C LEU A 123 0.38 2.82 1.35
N ILE A 124 1.38 3.68 1.57
CA ILE A 124 1.16 5.09 1.98
C ILE A 124 0.31 5.81 0.94
N THR A 125 0.66 5.69 -0.34
CA THR A 125 -0.10 6.28 -1.46
C THR A 125 -1.57 5.84 -1.42
N CYS A 126 -1.80 4.53 -1.29
CA CYS A 126 -3.14 3.96 -1.19
C CYS A 126 -3.90 4.43 0.06
N GLY A 127 -3.20 4.75 1.16
CA GLY A 127 -3.75 5.30 2.39
C GLY A 127 -4.43 6.67 2.26
N PHE A 128 -4.24 7.38 1.15
CA PHE A 128 -4.94 8.65 0.89
C PHE A 128 -6.39 8.46 0.41
N ASN A 129 -6.79 7.25 0.01
CA ASN A 129 -8.14 6.97 -0.49
C ASN A 129 -8.66 5.60 -0.03
N THR A 130 -9.93 5.55 0.40
CA THR A 130 -10.54 4.33 0.94
C THR A 130 -10.65 3.21 -0.10
N ASN A 131 -11.00 3.51 -1.35
CA ASN A 131 -11.12 2.50 -2.40
C ASN A 131 -9.73 1.99 -2.82
N ALA A 132 -8.75 2.88 -2.90
CA ALA A 132 -7.36 2.47 -3.15
C ALA A 132 -6.83 1.58 -2.01
N SER A 133 -7.14 1.88 -0.75
CA SER A 133 -6.79 1.05 0.40
C SER A 133 -7.45 -0.33 0.38
N LYS A 134 -8.71 -0.42 -0.07
CA LYS A 134 -9.39 -1.72 -0.29
C LYS A 134 -8.64 -2.56 -1.32
N VAL A 135 -8.31 -1.99 -2.49
CA VAL A 135 -7.52 -2.69 -3.51
C VAL A 135 -6.14 -3.08 -2.97
N ALA A 136 -5.44 -2.17 -2.29
CA ALA A 136 -4.14 -2.43 -1.70
C ALA A 136 -4.17 -3.59 -0.70
N SER A 137 -5.24 -3.72 0.08
CA SER A 137 -5.38 -4.83 1.03
C SER A 137 -5.61 -6.19 0.36
N ILE A 138 -6.22 -6.24 -0.83
CA ILE A 138 -6.30 -7.46 -1.64
C ILE A 138 -4.90 -7.82 -2.16
N VAL A 139 -4.14 -6.83 -2.67
CA VAL A 139 -2.76 -7.05 -3.13
C VAL A 139 -1.88 -7.55 -1.97
N MET A 140 -2.04 -6.96 -0.78
CA MET A 140 -1.35 -7.40 0.42
C MET A 140 -1.76 -8.83 0.83
N ALA A 141 -3.03 -9.22 0.67
CA ALA A 141 -3.45 -10.60 0.91
C ALA A 141 -2.76 -11.58 -0.06
N VAL A 142 -2.65 -11.23 -1.35
CA VAL A 142 -1.89 -12.03 -2.32
C VAL A 142 -0.41 -12.14 -1.91
N PHE A 143 0.18 -11.03 -1.46
CA PHE A 143 1.55 -11.02 -0.94
C PHE A 143 1.72 -11.96 0.27
N PHE A 144 0.75 -12.01 1.17
CA PHE A 144 0.77 -12.93 2.31
C PHE A 144 0.69 -14.39 1.87
N LEU A 145 -0.08 -14.71 0.84
CA LEU A 145 -0.12 -16.08 0.30
C LEU A 145 1.25 -16.50 -0.24
N PHE A 146 1.93 -15.62 -0.97
CA PHE A 146 3.30 -15.86 -1.43
C PHE A 146 4.28 -16.00 -0.26
N THR A 147 4.21 -15.10 0.73
CA THR A 147 5.05 -15.18 1.92
C THR A 147 4.83 -16.51 2.64
N LEU A 148 3.58 -16.95 2.77
CA LEU A 148 3.22 -18.23 3.39
C LEU A 148 3.75 -19.43 2.60
N TRP A 149 3.78 -19.37 1.27
CA TRP A 149 4.34 -20.44 0.43
C TRP A 149 5.78 -20.80 0.82
N TRP A 150 6.63 -19.78 1.00
CA TRP A 150 8.04 -19.95 1.37
C TRP A 150 8.29 -20.05 2.89
N ALA A 151 7.41 -19.49 3.72
CA ALA A 151 7.56 -19.43 5.17
C ALA A 151 6.70 -20.44 5.96
N ARG A 152 6.02 -21.38 5.28
CA ARG A 152 5.08 -22.36 5.87
C ARG A 152 5.64 -23.25 6.98
N ARG A 153 6.96 -23.33 7.16
CA ARG A 153 7.59 -24.17 8.19
C ARG A 153 7.42 -23.62 9.61
N ASN A 154 7.20 -22.31 9.77
CA ASN A 154 7.10 -21.67 11.08
C ASN A 154 5.64 -21.37 11.46
N ILE A 155 5.19 -21.90 12.61
CA ILE A 155 3.83 -21.67 13.14
C ILE A 155 3.56 -20.20 13.46
N LEU A 156 4.59 -19.44 13.86
CA LEU A 156 4.47 -18.01 14.11
C LEU A 156 4.04 -17.26 12.86
N THR A 157 4.56 -17.64 11.69
CA THR A 157 4.18 -17.03 10.41
C THR A 157 2.71 -17.32 10.08
N TRP A 158 2.21 -18.52 10.36
CA TRP A 158 0.80 -18.85 10.20
C TRP A 158 -0.10 -17.99 11.10
N VAL A 159 0.23 -17.90 12.39
CA VAL A 159 -0.53 -17.09 13.35
C VAL A 159 -0.52 -15.62 12.96
N LEU A 160 0.63 -15.09 12.54
CA LEU A 160 0.77 -13.71 12.11
C LEU A 160 -0.03 -13.43 10.85
N ILE A 161 0.09 -14.25 9.81
CA ILE A 161 -0.61 -14.05 8.55
C ILE A 161 -2.13 -14.16 8.74
N PHE A 162 -2.61 -15.18 9.46
CA PHE A 162 -4.03 -15.30 9.76
C PHE A 162 -4.54 -14.15 10.63
N GLY A 163 -3.78 -13.75 11.65
CA GLY A 163 -4.13 -12.62 12.52
C GLY A 163 -4.23 -11.30 11.74
N MET A 164 -3.25 -11.01 10.89
CA MET A 164 -3.25 -9.81 10.04
C MET A 164 -4.36 -9.86 8.99
N SER A 165 -4.60 -11.02 8.39
CA SER A 165 -5.68 -11.20 7.41
C SER A 165 -7.05 -11.00 8.07
N GLY A 166 -7.26 -11.55 9.26
CA GLY A 166 -8.47 -11.33 10.05
C GLY A 166 -8.68 -9.86 10.42
N LEU A 167 -7.61 -9.16 10.81
CA LEU A 167 -7.65 -7.73 11.10
C LEU A 167 -8.01 -6.89 9.86
N ILE A 168 -7.42 -7.21 8.70
CA ILE A 168 -7.74 -6.56 7.42
C ILE A 168 -9.21 -6.76 7.05
N VAL A 169 -9.72 -7.99 7.15
CA VAL A 169 -11.11 -8.31 6.86
C VAL A 169 -12.05 -7.58 7.83
N MET A 170 -11.73 -7.55 9.12
CA MET A 170 -12.48 -6.79 10.11
C MET A 170 -12.55 -5.31 9.71
N PHE A 171 -11.40 -4.68 9.45
CA PHE A 171 -11.32 -3.26 9.12
C PHE A 171 -11.92 -2.90 7.77
N TRP A 172 -12.09 -3.88 6.87
CA TRP A 172 -12.79 -3.71 5.61
C TRP A 172 -14.26 -3.29 5.81
N PHE A 173 -14.92 -3.87 6.82
CA PHE A 173 -16.34 -3.63 7.10
C PHE A 173 -16.58 -2.48 8.10
N VAL A 174 -15.57 -2.11 8.89
CA VAL A 174 -15.68 -1.03 9.89
C VAL A 174 -15.74 0.34 9.22
N ALA A 175 -16.79 1.12 9.53
CA ALA A 175 -16.98 2.49 9.06
C ALA A 175 -16.79 2.65 7.54
N GLY A 176 -17.29 1.70 6.74
CA GLY A 176 -17.17 1.71 5.28
C GLY A 176 -15.76 1.50 4.72
N GLY A 177 -14.79 1.11 5.55
CA GLY A 177 -13.38 0.92 5.21
C GLY A 177 -12.47 2.07 5.63
N ILE A 178 -12.96 3.04 6.41
CA ILE A 178 -12.13 4.14 6.95
C ILE A 178 -11.04 3.57 7.88
N ALA A 179 -11.37 2.58 8.71
CA ALA A 179 -10.39 1.90 9.56
C ALA A 179 -9.30 1.23 8.72
N LEU A 180 -9.70 0.54 7.64
CA LEU A 180 -8.76 -0.08 6.71
C LEU A 180 -7.83 0.94 6.05
N ARG A 181 -8.35 2.13 5.69
CA ARG A 181 -7.54 3.21 5.11
C ARG A 181 -6.40 3.61 6.04
N TYR A 182 -6.70 3.86 7.32
CA TYR A 182 -5.69 4.25 8.30
C TYR A 182 -4.77 3.10 8.71
N PHE A 183 -5.25 1.86 8.64
CA PHE A 183 -4.44 0.68 8.86
C PHE A 183 -3.44 0.45 7.72
N VAL A 184 -3.87 0.54 6.46
CA VAL A 184 -2.99 0.46 5.28
C VAL A 184 -1.94 1.56 5.31
N LEU A 185 -2.33 2.80 5.67
CA LEU A 185 -1.39 3.89 5.90
C LEU A 185 -0.38 3.54 7.00
N PHE A 186 -0.83 3.01 8.13
CA PHE A 186 0.03 2.59 9.24
C PHE A 186 1.05 1.55 8.81
N VAL A 187 0.61 0.48 8.13
CA VAL A 187 1.49 -0.59 7.62
C VAL A 187 2.50 -0.01 6.61
N GLY A 188 2.06 0.90 5.74
CA GLY A 188 2.94 1.59 4.80
C GLY A 188 4.03 2.42 5.48
N VAL A 189 3.66 3.24 6.47
CA VAL A 189 4.61 4.05 7.27
C VAL A 189 5.59 3.13 8.01
N MET A 190 5.09 2.07 8.65
CA MET A 190 5.91 1.06 9.32
C MET A 190 6.94 0.44 8.35
N SER A 191 6.51 0.05 7.15
CA SER A 191 7.37 -0.60 6.15
C SER A 191 8.44 0.35 5.60
N CYS A 192 8.10 1.61 5.30
CA CYS A 192 9.11 2.60 4.87
C CYS A 192 10.12 2.92 5.98
N MET A 193 9.68 3.00 7.23
CA MET A 193 10.55 3.32 8.36
C MET A 193 11.32 2.11 8.89
N TYR A 194 11.09 0.91 8.35
CA TYR A 194 11.78 -0.30 8.78
C TYR A 194 13.31 -0.17 8.67
N VAL A 195 13.81 0.35 7.53
CA VAL A 195 15.24 0.60 7.30
C VAL A 195 15.84 1.52 8.36
N LEU A 196 15.10 2.55 8.78
CA LEU A 196 15.54 3.48 9.83
C LEU A 196 15.77 2.73 11.14
N TRP A 197 14.82 1.88 11.53
CA TRP A 197 14.92 1.14 12.77
C TRP A 197 16.01 0.07 12.73
N ASP A 198 16.17 -0.60 11.60
CA ASP A 198 17.21 -1.63 11.46
C ASP A 198 18.62 -1.01 11.52
N VAL A 199 18.82 0.15 10.88
CA VAL A 199 20.08 0.90 10.96
C VAL A 199 20.36 1.43 12.38
N ILE A 200 19.32 1.87 13.10
CA ILE A 200 19.45 2.30 14.50
C ILE A 200 19.82 1.11 15.40
N ASP A 201 19.08 -0.01 15.28
CA ASP A 201 19.32 -1.24 16.05
C ASP A 201 20.75 -1.76 15.77
N ASP A 202 21.21 -1.75 14.51
CA ASP A 202 22.58 -2.10 14.13
C ASP A 202 23.66 -1.20 14.76
N THR A 203 23.39 0.11 14.81
CA THR A 203 24.33 1.11 15.31
C THR A 203 24.42 1.12 16.83
N ILE A 204 23.28 0.99 17.52
CA ILE A 204 23.18 1.03 18.99
C ILE A 204 23.55 -0.33 19.59
N ALA A 205 23.03 -1.44 19.06
CA ALA A 205 23.25 -2.78 19.59
C ALA A 205 24.53 -3.45 19.06
N ARG A 206 25.29 -2.78 18.17
CA ARG A 206 26.51 -3.30 17.53
C ARG A 206 26.31 -4.67 16.85
N LYS A 207 25.14 -4.92 16.28
CA LYS A 207 24.82 -6.14 15.51
C LYS A 207 25.47 -6.19 14.12
N ALA A 208 26.57 -5.47 13.92
CA ALA A 208 27.19 -5.12 12.64
C ALA A 208 27.66 -6.30 11.75
N ASN A 209 27.47 -7.55 12.16
CA ASN A 209 27.84 -8.73 11.38
C ASN A 209 26.64 -9.47 10.74
N ALA A 210 25.40 -9.13 11.12
CA ALA A 210 24.20 -9.88 10.73
C ALA A 210 23.29 -9.18 9.71
N SER A 211 23.39 -7.86 9.51
CA SER A 211 22.48 -7.13 8.62
C SER A 211 22.87 -7.17 7.14
N ASP A 212 21.91 -6.84 6.27
CA ASP A 212 22.16 -6.74 4.83
C ASP A 212 23.21 -5.70 4.48
N ALA A 213 23.30 -4.63 5.26
CA ALA A 213 24.30 -3.58 5.05
C ALA A 213 25.71 -4.11 5.35
N ALA A 214 25.83 -4.98 6.36
CA ALA A 214 27.06 -5.68 6.66
C ALA A 214 27.41 -6.74 5.62
N ALA A 215 26.42 -7.51 5.15
CA ALA A 215 26.62 -8.48 4.07
C ALA A 215 27.06 -7.79 2.77
N PHE A 216 26.42 -6.68 2.41
CA PHE A 216 26.73 -5.91 1.20
C PHE A 216 28.08 -5.21 1.28
N ALA A 217 28.44 -4.65 2.45
CA ALA A 217 29.75 -4.05 2.67
C ALA A 217 30.89 -5.07 2.47
N ARG A 218 30.70 -6.33 2.90
CA ARG A 218 31.67 -7.41 2.70
C ARG A 218 31.88 -7.75 1.22
N ILE A 219 30.84 -7.61 0.39
CA ILE A 219 30.92 -7.88 -1.06
C ILE A 219 31.48 -6.66 -1.82
N CYS A 220 31.05 -5.44 -1.49
CA CYS A 220 31.56 -4.24 -2.17
C CYS A 220 33.02 -3.94 -1.80
N GLY A 221 33.41 -4.17 -0.53
CA GLY A 221 34.75 -3.86 0.00
C GLY A 221 35.10 -2.36 0.05
N CYS A 222 34.22 -1.50 -0.44
CA CYS A 222 34.48 -0.09 -0.72
C CYS A 222 34.19 0.84 0.46
N PHE A 223 33.19 0.53 1.28
CA PHE A 223 32.76 1.35 2.41
C PHE A 223 32.28 0.48 3.60
N PRO A 224 32.37 0.97 4.84
CA PRO A 224 31.82 0.28 6.02
C PRO A 224 30.29 0.09 5.93
N SER A 225 29.76 -0.91 6.62
CA SER A 225 28.32 -1.22 6.68
C SER A 225 27.44 -0.02 7.05
N ARG A 226 27.92 0.86 7.94
CA ARG A 226 27.21 2.07 8.35
C ARG A 226 26.94 3.03 7.20
N VAL A 227 27.88 3.17 6.26
CA VAL A 227 27.72 4.05 5.10
C VAL A 227 26.63 3.52 4.17
N TRP A 228 26.62 2.20 3.94
CA TRP A 228 25.56 1.53 3.18
C TRP A 228 24.20 1.63 3.85
N GLY A 229 24.13 1.46 5.17
CA GLY A 229 22.91 1.66 5.96
C GLY A 229 22.34 3.08 5.81
N VAL A 230 23.20 4.12 5.92
CA VAL A 230 22.78 5.52 5.72
C VAL A 230 22.31 5.77 4.29
N LEU A 231 22.98 5.20 3.28
CA LEU A 231 22.57 5.34 1.88
C LEU A 231 21.17 4.76 1.65
N TRP A 232 20.90 3.56 2.13
CA TRP A 232 19.59 2.94 1.99
C TRP A 232 18.51 3.63 2.83
N LEU A 233 18.89 4.19 3.98
CA LEU A 233 18.01 5.05 4.76
C LEU A 233 17.58 6.29 3.97
N ILE A 234 18.50 6.96 3.27
CA ILE A 234 18.17 8.10 2.40
C ILE A 234 17.17 7.66 1.31
N VAL A 235 17.41 6.50 0.68
CA VAL A 235 16.50 5.95 -0.34
C VAL A 235 15.12 5.65 0.26
N ALA A 236 15.04 5.10 1.47
CA ALA A 236 13.79 4.86 2.17
C ALA A 236 13.01 6.15 2.45
N PHE A 237 13.70 7.23 2.85
CA PHE A 237 13.08 8.55 3.01
C PHE A 237 12.58 9.13 1.69
N ILE A 238 13.30 8.93 0.58
CA ILE A 238 12.84 9.34 -0.76
C ILE A 238 11.56 8.58 -1.12
N PHE A 239 11.49 7.27 -0.90
CA PHE A 239 10.29 6.48 -1.13
C PHE A 239 9.11 6.94 -0.26
N PHE A 240 9.35 7.23 1.02
CA PHE A 240 8.33 7.78 1.91
C PHE A 240 7.78 9.11 1.38
N ALA A 241 8.65 10.06 1.04
CA ALA A 241 8.26 11.35 0.51
C ALA A 241 7.52 11.21 -0.84
N ALA A 242 8.01 10.34 -1.72
CA ALA A 242 7.37 10.05 -2.99
C ALA A 242 5.97 9.46 -2.81
N GLY A 243 5.79 8.50 -1.90
CA GLY A 243 4.47 7.91 -1.61
C GLY A 243 3.47 8.95 -1.09
N VAL A 244 3.93 9.89 -0.25
CA VAL A 244 3.10 11.01 0.20
C VAL A 244 2.75 11.95 -0.95
N ILE A 245 3.72 12.37 -1.76
CA ILE A 245 3.51 13.29 -2.90
C ILE A 245 2.57 12.67 -3.93
N VAL A 246 2.78 11.41 -4.31
CA VAL A 246 1.92 10.69 -5.24
C VAL A 246 0.51 10.56 -4.67
N GLY A 247 0.37 10.25 -3.38
CA GLY A 247 -0.93 10.22 -2.71
C GLY A 247 -1.66 11.56 -2.74
N LEU A 248 -0.94 12.67 -2.54
CA LEU A 248 -1.49 14.03 -2.60
C LEU A 248 -1.97 14.39 -4.00
N VAL A 249 -1.16 14.10 -5.03
CA VAL A 249 -1.46 14.45 -6.42
C VAL A 249 -2.54 13.54 -7.01
N ALA A 250 -2.42 12.22 -6.84
CA ALA A 250 -3.32 11.24 -7.45
C ALA A 250 -4.75 11.30 -6.89
N PHE A 251 -4.90 11.56 -5.59
CA PHE A 251 -6.21 11.57 -4.91
C PHE A 251 -6.78 12.97 -4.64
N LYS A 252 -6.20 14.00 -5.28
CA LYS A 252 -6.64 15.40 -5.12
C LYS A 252 -8.09 15.63 -5.53
N LEU A 253 -8.53 15.02 -6.63
CA LEU A 253 -9.85 15.21 -7.22
C LEU A 253 -10.97 14.52 -6.44
N PHE A 254 -10.67 13.44 -5.72
CA PHE A 254 -11.69 12.63 -5.01
C PHE A 254 -12.12 13.17 -3.65
N SER A 255 -11.43 14.19 -3.12
CA SER A 255 -11.70 14.75 -1.80
C SER A 255 -12.54 16.03 -1.82
N HIS A 256 -13.10 16.41 -2.98
CA HIS A 256 -14.10 17.48 -3.08
C HIS A 256 -15.50 16.86 -3.29
N PRO A 257 -16.32 16.70 -2.23
CA PRO A 257 -17.74 16.42 -2.40
C PRO A 257 -18.52 17.60 -3.00
N ASN A 258 -17.94 18.81 -2.98
CA ASN A 258 -18.68 20.07 -3.17
C ASN A 258 -18.27 20.90 -4.39
N LEU A 259 -17.60 20.32 -5.40
CA LEU A 259 -17.52 21.02 -6.69
C LEU A 259 -18.79 20.72 -7.51
N HIS A 260 -19.93 21.16 -6.98
CA HIS A 260 -21.12 21.36 -7.78
C HIS A 260 -20.80 22.51 -8.73
N THR A 261 -20.52 22.18 -10.00
CA THR A 261 -20.78 23.11 -11.08
C THR A 261 -22.25 23.49 -10.98
N HIS A 262 -22.54 24.67 -10.44
CA HIS A 262 -23.87 25.24 -10.46
C HIS A 262 -24.26 25.47 -11.92
N SER A 263 -24.90 24.47 -12.52
CA SER A 263 -25.77 24.69 -13.67
C SER A 263 -27.07 25.28 -13.13
N PRO A 264 -27.62 26.40 -13.66
CA PRO A 264 -28.71 27.15 -13.01
C PRO A 264 -30.06 26.42 -12.90
N HIS A 265 -30.17 25.15 -13.29
CA HIS A 265 -31.45 24.45 -13.47
C HIS A 265 -31.51 23.03 -12.89
N SER A 266 -30.87 22.74 -11.76
CA SER A 266 -31.06 21.45 -11.08
C SER A 266 -31.77 21.62 -9.73
N PRO A 267 -32.83 20.83 -9.44
CA PRO A 267 -33.50 20.85 -8.14
C PRO A 267 -32.53 20.37 -7.03
N PRO A 268 -32.75 20.81 -5.76
CA PRO A 268 -31.78 20.62 -4.68
C PRO A 268 -31.46 19.14 -4.44
N GLN A 269 -30.17 18.79 -4.50
CA GLN A 269 -29.70 17.44 -4.21
C GLN A 269 -29.79 17.16 -2.71
N GLN A 270 -30.64 16.20 -2.36
CA GLN A 270 -30.82 15.69 -1.01
C GLN A 270 -29.63 14.82 -0.56
N SER A 271 -29.22 14.98 0.70
CA SER A 271 -28.18 14.17 1.37
C SER A 271 -28.49 12.67 1.31
N THR A 272 -27.47 11.81 1.25
CA THR A 272 -27.58 10.34 1.19
C THR A 272 -28.45 9.73 2.31
N ALA A 273 -28.58 10.42 3.45
CA ALA A 273 -29.48 10.03 4.53
C ALA A 273 -30.96 10.22 4.17
N GLN A 274 -31.28 11.25 3.40
CA GLN A 274 -32.63 11.55 2.92
C GLN A 274 -33.03 10.61 1.78
N GLN A 275 -32.11 10.30 0.85
CA GLN A 275 -32.35 9.30 -0.21
C GLN A 275 -32.63 7.90 0.35
N LYS A 276 -32.00 7.55 1.48
CA LYS A 276 -32.28 6.28 2.17
C LYS A 276 -33.66 6.29 2.84
N ALA A 277 -34.05 7.40 3.47
CA ALA A 277 -35.37 7.57 4.07
C ALA A 277 -36.50 7.59 3.03
N ASP A 278 -36.28 8.21 1.86
CA ASP A 278 -37.26 8.30 0.79
C ASP A 278 -37.42 6.96 0.04
N ALA A 279 -36.37 6.14 -0.02
CA ALA A 279 -36.43 4.78 -0.58
C ALA A 279 -37.25 3.81 0.29
N ASP A 280 -37.21 3.98 1.61
CA ASP A 280 -37.98 3.16 2.56
C ASP A 280 -39.49 3.50 2.53
N HIS A 281 -39.87 4.63 1.94
CA HIS A 281 -41.26 5.08 1.79
C HIS A 281 -41.84 4.87 0.38
N PHE A 282 -41.15 4.15 -0.50
CA PHE A 282 -41.66 3.90 -1.86
C PHE A 282 -42.64 2.72 -1.87
N LEU A 283 -43.94 3.01 -1.99
CA LEU A 283 -44.96 1.98 -2.21
C LEU A 283 -44.82 1.39 -3.64
N PRO A 284 -44.94 0.06 -3.82
CA PRO A 284 -44.90 -0.52 -5.15
C PRO A 284 -46.15 -0.10 -5.94
N VAL A 285 -45.94 0.47 -7.12
CA VAL A 285 -47.02 0.75 -8.07
C VAL A 285 -47.49 -0.58 -8.66
N PRO A 286 -48.80 -0.91 -8.58
CA PRO A 286 -49.31 -2.12 -9.23
C PRO A 286 -49.17 -2.02 -10.75
N GLY A 287 -48.37 -2.89 -11.36
CA GLY A 287 -48.44 -3.15 -12.81
C GLY A 287 -47.16 -3.03 -13.65
N SER A 288 -45.97 -2.76 -13.09
CA SER A 288 -44.73 -2.78 -13.90
C SER A 288 -44.07 -4.17 -13.91
N HIS A 289 -44.33 -4.94 -14.96
CA HIS A 289 -43.50 -6.10 -15.29
C HIS A 289 -42.16 -5.63 -15.85
N SER A 290 -41.13 -5.54 -15.00
CA SER A 290 -39.74 -5.47 -15.46
C SER A 290 -39.22 -6.90 -15.65
N GLY A 291 -39.21 -7.34 -16.90
CA GLY A 291 -38.52 -8.56 -17.31
C GLY A 291 -37.05 -8.48 -16.89
N THR A 292 -36.62 -9.46 -16.12
CA THR A 292 -35.26 -9.64 -15.64
C THR A 292 -34.42 -10.25 -16.78
N PRO A 293 -33.39 -9.59 -17.33
CA PRO A 293 -32.32 -10.32 -17.97
C PRO A 293 -31.39 -10.81 -16.86
N THR A 294 -31.27 -12.13 -16.71
CA THR A 294 -30.28 -12.77 -15.84
C THR A 294 -28.88 -12.43 -16.31
N VAL A 295 -28.27 -11.41 -15.72
CA VAL A 295 -26.83 -11.15 -15.83
C VAL A 295 -26.14 -11.92 -14.70
N GLY A 296 -25.28 -12.86 -15.08
CA GLY A 296 -24.55 -13.72 -14.16
C GLY A 296 -23.80 -12.93 -13.10
N GLY A 297 -23.94 -13.35 -11.84
CA GLY A 297 -23.37 -12.65 -10.69
C GLY A 297 -21.83 -12.64 -10.68
N PRO A 298 -21.23 -11.77 -9.85
CA PRO A 298 -19.79 -11.47 -9.83
C PRO A 298 -18.87 -12.64 -9.43
N GLY A 299 -19.42 -13.84 -9.16
CA GLY A 299 -18.63 -15.04 -8.84
C GLY A 299 -17.93 -15.65 -10.06
N THR A 300 -18.44 -15.48 -11.28
CA THR A 300 -17.86 -16.09 -12.48
C THR A 300 -16.63 -15.36 -13.03
N LEU A 301 -16.49 -14.05 -12.75
CA LEU A 301 -15.29 -13.27 -13.13
C LEU A 301 -14.12 -13.46 -12.16
N VAL A 302 -14.38 -13.83 -10.91
CA VAL A 302 -13.33 -14.09 -9.90
C VAL A 302 -12.70 -15.46 -10.10
N LEU A 303 -13.48 -16.46 -10.56
CA LEU A 303 -12.98 -17.82 -10.82
C LEU A 303 -12.09 -17.90 -12.08
N THR A 304 -12.35 -17.08 -13.10
CA THR A 304 -11.51 -17.05 -14.32
C THR A 304 -10.18 -16.33 -14.11
N ALA A 305 -10.13 -15.31 -13.26
CA ALA A 305 -8.89 -14.63 -12.88
C ALA A 305 -7.96 -15.51 -12.02
N LEU A 306 -8.52 -16.33 -11.13
CA LEU A 306 -7.74 -17.27 -10.31
C LEU A 306 -7.16 -18.42 -11.15
N TRP A 307 -7.88 -18.90 -12.17
CA TRP A 307 -7.37 -19.95 -13.06
C TRP A 307 -6.15 -19.50 -13.90
N PHE A 308 -6.14 -18.25 -14.37
CA PHE A 308 -5.00 -17.70 -15.10
C PHE A 308 -3.76 -17.46 -14.22
N ALA A 309 -3.96 -17.08 -12.95
CA ALA A 309 -2.85 -16.86 -12.02
C ALA A 309 -2.16 -18.17 -11.57
N PHE A 310 -2.92 -19.25 -11.42
CA PHE A 310 -2.37 -20.57 -11.04
C PHE A 310 -1.83 -21.37 -12.25
N GLY A 311 -2.37 -21.15 -13.46
CA GLY A 311 -1.93 -21.88 -14.66
C GLY A 311 -0.52 -21.55 -15.14
N LEU A 312 -0.02 -20.34 -14.88
CA LEU A 312 1.29 -19.88 -15.37
C LEU A 312 2.48 -20.32 -14.49
N VAL A 313 2.24 -20.87 -13.29
CA VAL A 313 3.30 -21.30 -12.36
C VAL A 313 3.37 -22.83 -12.21
N GLY A 314 2.40 -23.56 -12.80
CA GLY A 314 2.27 -25.02 -12.68
C GLY A 314 3.08 -25.86 -13.68
N MET A 315 3.77 -25.26 -14.65
CA MET A 315 4.58 -26.01 -15.62
C MET A 315 6.06 -25.97 -15.26
N GLY A 316 6.48 -26.82 -14.32
CA GLY A 316 7.90 -26.93 -13.97
C GLY A 316 8.28 -27.91 -12.88
N VAL A 317 7.41 -28.84 -12.46
CA VAL A 317 7.82 -29.94 -11.56
C VAL A 317 7.26 -31.25 -12.09
N GLY A 318 8.04 -31.91 -12.94
CA GLY A 318 7.83 -33.26 -13.38
C GLY A 318 9.17 -34.00 -13.36
N VAL A 319 9.26 -34.94 -12.41
CA VAL A 319 10.35 -35.91 -12.12
C VAL A 319 11.60 -35.35 -11.47
#